data_AF-A0A1Q3UN49-F1
#
_entry.id   AF-A0A1Q3UN49-F1
#
_cell.length_a   1.000
_cell.length_b   1.000
_cell.length_c   1.000
_cell.angle_alpha   90.00
_cell.angle_beta   90.00
_cell.angle_gamma   90.00
#
_symmetry.space_group_name_H-M   'P 1'
#
loop_
_entity.id
_entity.type
_entity.pdbx_description
1 polymer ?
#
loop_
_entity_poly.entity_id
_entity_poly.type
_entity_poly.pdbx_seq_one_letter_code
_entity_poly.pdbx_strand_id
1 'polypeptide(L)'
;MTGPSLAGIFGRQAGTLKRFDRYSPALVNSSVIWTEASLDAWLADPTRFIAQTYMQIRGVGDAQARADLIALLRLAGPDGPTGVAAKAREMVRSDLKDEPPERLVRGISVCGDTYRVITADGLTHPFWENNLQFKTDESPNGPRPGSPVIQATGMLGDRAAVVFSRSEELTSVIKRNCLTQGETGK
;
A
#
# COMPACT_ATOMS: atom_id res chain seq x y z
N MET A 1 -10.56 -3.98 -1.58
CA MET A 1 -9.82 -2.82 -2.10
C MET A 1 -9.60 -1.83 -0.97
N THR A 2 -8.41 -1.26 -0.85
CA THR A 2 -8.08 -0.26 0.18
C THR A 2 -8.50 1.14 -0.28
N GLY A 3 -9.14 1.91 0.60
CA GLY A 3 -9.57 3.29 0.33
C GLY A 3 -8.45 4.33 0.52
N PRO A 4 -8.71 5.59 0.15
CA PRO A 4 -7.79 6.71 0.38
C PRO A 4 -7.66 7.05 1.88
N SER A 5 -6.63 7.82 2.23
CA SER A 5 -6.50 8.37 3.58
C SER A 5 -7.64 9.34 3.93
N LEU A 6 -8.18 9.20 5.14
CA LEU A 6 -9.23 10.07 5.70
C LEU A 6 -8.68 11.25 6.49
N ALA A 7 -7.35 11.38 6.62
CA ALA A 7 -6.75 12.53 7.28
C ALA A 7 -7.14 13.83 6.56
N GLY A 8 -7.61 14.82 7.32
CA GLY A 8 -8.04 16.12 6.80
C GLY A 8 -9.21 16.02 5.83
N ILE A 9 -10.16 15.10 6.09
CA ILE A 9 -11.32 14.91 5.21
C ILE A 9 -12.30 16.09 5.26
N PHE A 10 -12.47 16.74 6.40
CA PHE A 10 -13.44 17.83 6.56
C PHE A 10 -13.17 19.01 5.63
N GLY A 11 -14.19 19.48 4.94
CA GLY A 11 -14.12 20.56 3.95
C GLY A 11 -13.50 20.17 2.61
N ARG A 12 -12.94 18.96 2.48
CA ARG A 12 -12.39 18.47 1.21
C ARG A 12 -13.50 18.01 0.27
N GLN A 13 -13.37 18.31 -1.01
CA GLN A 13 -14.27 17.77 -2.04
C GLN A 13 -14.03 16.27 -2.23
N ALA A 14 -15.11 15.50 -2.39
CA ALA A 14 -15.05 14.07 -2.64
C ALA A 14 -14.27 13.76 -3.93
N GLY A 15 -13.48 12.68 -3.90
CA GLY A 15 -12.74 12.23 -5.08
C GLY A 15 -11.51 13.06 -5.49
N THR A 16 -11.01 13.97 -4.62
CA THR A 16 -9.94 14.92 -5.00
C THR A 16 -8.56 14.64 -4.40
N LEU A 17 -8.37 13.55 -3.65
CA LEU A 17 -7.06 13.25 -3.06
C LEU A 17 -6.05 12.83 -4.16
N LYS A 18 -5.06 13.69 -4.43
CA LYS A 18 -4.09 13.55 -5.53
C LYS A 18 -3.31 12.23 -5.61
N ARG A 19 -3.23 11.44 -4.53
CA ARG A 19 -2.48 10.16 -4.48
C ARG A 19 -3.39 8.92 -4.55
N PHE A 20 -4.64 9.10 -4.96
CA PHE A 20 -5.61 8.02 -5.09
C PHE A 20 -6.39 8.18 -6.39
N ASP A 21 -5.96 7.49 -7.45
CA ASP A 21 -6.58 7.60 -8.78
C ASP A 21 -7.80 6.68 -8.95
N ARG A 22 -7.96 5.69 -8.05
CA ARG A 22 -8.99 4.64 -8.15
C ARG A 22 -10.35 5.06 -7.57
N TYR A 23 -10.67 6.35 -7.61
CA TYR A 23 -12.01 6.82 -7.25
C TYR A 23 -13.03 6.33 -8.28
N SER A 24 -14.26 6.09 -7.85
CA SER A 24 -15.33 5.86 -8.81
C SER A 24 -15.62 7.17 -9.56
N PRO A 25 -15.96 7.11 -10.87
CA PRO A 25 -16.41 8.29 -11.61
C PRO A 25 -17.57 9.01 -10.92
N ALA A 26 -18.49 8.24 -10.32
CA ALA A 26 -19.61 8.78 -9.56
C ALA A 26 -19.17 9.64 -8.35
N LEU A 27 -18.14 9.22 -7.61
CA LEU A 27 -17.66 9.97 -6.46
C LEU A 27 -16.94 11.25 -6.89
N VAL A 28 -16.11 11.19 -7.94
CA VAL A 28 -15.41 12.35 -8.52
C VAL A 28 -16.41 13.41 -9.00
N ASN A 29 -17.48 12.98 -9.66
CA ASN A 29 -18.49 13.88 -10.24
C ASN A 29 -19.58 14.32 -9.24
N SER A 30 -19.58 13.80 -8.01
CA SER A 30 -20.64 14.05 -7.02
C SER A 30 -20.72 15.49 -6.51
N SER A 31 -19.65 16.28 -6.67
CA SER A 31 -19.51 17.64 -6.12
C SER A 31 -19.71 17.72 -4.59
N VAL A 32 -19.70 16.58 -3.89
CA VAL A 32 -19.89 16.53 -2.43
C VAL A 32 -18.69 17.17 -1.74
N ILE A 33 -18.97 18.04 -0.77
CA ILE A 33 -18.00 18.53 0.20
C ILE A 33 -18.20 17.77 1.50
N TRP A 34 -17.13 17.20 2.04
CA TRP A 34 -17.18 16.43 3.29
C TRP A 34 -17.40 17.35 4.50
N THR A 35 -18.67 17.58 4.82
CA THR A 35 -19.16 18.15 6.08
C THR A 35 -19.67 17.04 7.01
N GLU A 36 -19.95 17.36 8.27
CA GLU A 36 -20.57 16.41 9.21
C GLU A 36 -21.87 15.82 8.66
N ALA A 37 -22.75 16.64 8.08
CA ALA A 37 -24.00 16.18 7.49
C ALA A 37 -23.79 15.23 6.29
N SER A 38 -22.84 15.56 5.40
CA SER A 38 -22.54 14.69 4.26
C SER A 38 -21.85 13.39 4.67
N LEU A 39 -21.04 13.43 5.73
CA LEU A 39 -20.38 12.24 6.28
C LEU A 39 -21.41 11.36 6.99
N ASP A 40 -22.37 11.91 7.72
CA ASP A 40 -23.46 11.14 8.32
C ASP A 40 -24.28 10.42 7.25
N ALA A 41 -24.71 11.13 6.20
CA ALA A 41 -25.46 10.56 5.09
C ALA A 41 -24.66 9.47 4.34
N TRP A 42 -23.37 9.71 4.10
CA TRP A 42 -22.46 8.73 3.50
C TRP A 42 -22.27 7.50 4.38
N LEU A 43 -22.05 7.68 5.68
CA LEU A 43 -21.84 6.58 6.61
C LEU A 43 -23.12 5.77 6.84
N ALA A 44 -24.30 6.37 6.71
CA ALA A 44 -25.57 5.67 6.82
C ALA A 44 -25.77 4.69 5.66
N ASP A 45 -25.55 5.12 4.42
CA ASP A 45 -25.63 4.26 3.22
C ASP A 45 -24.86 4.90 2.04
N PRO A 46 -23.61 4.50 1.79
CA PRO A 46 -22.79 5.09 0.73
C PRO A 46 -23.38 4.87 -0.66
N THR A 47 -23.98 3.69 -0.89
CA THR A 47 -24.55 3.30 -2.17
C THR A 47 -25.82 4.06 -2.50
N ARG A 48 -26.62 4.41 -1.49
CA ARG A 48 -27.77 5.29 -1.63
C ARG A 48 -27.37 6.75 -1.76
N PHE A 49 -26.34 7.19 -1.03
CA PHE A 49 -25.88 8.57 -1.08
C PHE A 49 -25.22 8.92 -2.43
N ILE A 50 -24.34 8.04 -2.93
CA ILE A 50 -23.73 8.18 -4.26
C ILE A 50 -23.79 6.82 -4.96
N ALA A 51 -24.74 6.70 -5.89
CA ALA A 51 -24.91 5.51 -6.71
C ALA A 51 -23.62 5.18 -7.47
N GLN A 52 -23.33 3.88 -7.65
CA GLN A 52 -22.14 3.38 -8.36
C GLN A 52 -20.80 3.80 -7.72
N THR A 53 -20.78 4.13 -6.43
CA THR A 53 -19.53 4.20 -5.67
C THR A 53 -18.84 2.84 -5.62
N TYR A 54 -17.50 2.82 -5.72
CA TYR A 54 -16.71 1.60 -5.52
C TYR A 54 -16.62 1.20 -4.05
N MET A 55 -17.03 2.07 -3.12
CA MET A 55 -17.09 1.77 -1.69
C MET A 55 -18.35 0.97 -1.36
N GLN A 56 -18.24 -0.36 -1.44
CA GLN A 56 -19.31 -1.30 -1.15
C GLN A 56 -19.27 -1.70 0.34
N ILE A 57 -19.73 -0.80 1.22
CA ILE A 57 -19.97 -1.11 2.64
C ILE A 57 -21.46 -0.97 2.96
N ARG A 58 -21.98 -1.77 3.88
CA ARG A 58 -23.40 -1.75 4.29
C ARG A 58 -23.85 -0.42 4.92
N GLY A 59 -22.91 0.38 5.42
CA GLY A 59 -23.20 1.56 6.23
C GLY A 59 -23.41 1.22 7.72
N VAL A 60 -23.54 2.26 8.54
CA VAL A 60 -23.71 2.20 10.00
C VAL A 60 -25.12 2.70 10.33
N GLY A 61 -26.03 1.77 10.65
CA GLY A 61 -27.43 2.11 10.91
C GLY A 61 -27.66 2.93 12.18
N ASP A 62 -26.85 2.68 13.22
CA ASP A 62 -26.94 3.39 14.50
C ASP A 62 -26.43 4.83 14.37
N ALA A 63 -27.28 5.79 14.74
CA ALA A 63 -26.97 7.21 14.57
C ALA A 63 -25.90 7.70 15.55
N GLN A 64 -25.88 7.17 16.79
CA GLN A 64 -24.88 7.56 17.77
C GLN A 64 -23.49 7.07 17.36
N ALA A 65 -23.39 5.84 16.86
CA ALA A 65 -22.15 5.28 16.34
C ALA A 65 -21.62 6.09 15.15
N ARG A 66 -22.49 6.59 14.26
CA ARG A 66 -22.06 7.52 13.19
C ARG A 66 -21.52 8.83 13.75
N ALA A 67 -22.23 9.43 14.72
CA ALA A 67 -21.79 10.67 15.36
C ALA A 67 -20.41 10.50 16.03
N ASP A 68 -20.21 9.39 16.76
CA ASP A 68 -18.95 9.07 17.43
C ASP A 68 -17.81 8.85 16.42
N LEU A 69 -18.08 8.18 15.29
CA LEU A 69 -17.12 8.01 14.21
C LEU A 69 -16.74 9.35 13.56
N ILE A 70 -17.70 10.24 13.33
CA ILE A 70 -17.46 11.57 12.76
C ILE A 70 -16.61 12.40 13.74
N ALA A 71 -16.91 12.35 15.04
CA ALA A 71 -16.11 13.00 16.07
C ALA A 71 -14.68 12.44 16.11
N LEU A 72 -14.51 11.12 16.00
CA LEU A 72 -13.21 10.48 15.92
C LEU A 72 -12.42 10.95 14.68
N LEU A 73 -13.06 11.03 13.51
CA LEU A 73 -12.42 11.54 12.29
C LEU A 73 -11.96 13.00 12.45
N ARG A 74 -12.70 13.80 13.22
CA ARG A 74 -12.31 15.19 13.53
C ARG A 74 -11.04 15.22 14.38
N LEU A 75 -10.97 14.37 15.42
CA LEU A 75 -9.82 14.24 16.31
C LEU A 75 -8.60 13.56 15.65
N ALA A 76 -8.83 12.71 14.65
CA ALA A 76 -7.80 12.04 13.88
C ALA A 76 -7.31 12.89 12.68
N GLY A 77 -7.94 14.02 12.40
CA GLY A 77 -7.47 15.01 11.44
C GLY A 77 -6.08 15.56 11.80
N PRO A 78 -5.35 16.15 10.85
CA PRO A 78 -3.98 16.65 11.05
C PRO A 78 -3.85 17.66 12.21
N ASP A 79 -4.95 18.33 12.57
CA ASP A 79 -4.99 19.32 13.65
C ASP A 79 -5.43 18.73 15.01
N GLY A 80 -5.76 17.43 15.05
CA GLY A 80 -6.17 16.74 16.27
C GLY A 80 -5.03 15.94 16.93
N PRO A 81 -5.14 15.63 18.24
CA PRO A 81 -4.06 15.02 19.02
C PRO A 81 -3.60 13.67 18.47
N THR A 82 -4.53 12.87 17.93
CA THR A 82 -4.21 11.58 17.30
C THR A 82 -3.59 11.75 15.92
N GLY A 83 -3.99 12.78 15.16
CA GLY A 83 -3.41 13.10 13.86
C GLY A 83 -1.94 13.52 13.96
N VAL A 84 -1.57 14.25 15.02
CA VAL A 84 -0.18 14.62 15.32
C VAL A 84 0.66 13.36 15.61
N ALA A 85 0.14 12.43 16.42
CA ALA A 85 0.82 11.16 16.71
C ALA A 85 0.91 10.24 15.47
N ALA A 86 -0.11 10.22 14.61
CA ALA A 86 -0.10 9.48 13.35
C ALA A 86 0.89 10.07 12.34
N LYS A 87 0.97 11.41 12.23
CA LYS A 87 1.97 12.12 11.42
C LYS A 87 3.40 11.84 11.91
N ALA A 88 3.61 11.80 13.23
CA ALA A 88 4.88 11.40 13.82
C ALA A 88 5.23 9.94 13.49
N ARG A 89 4.27 9.01 13.58
CA ARG A 89 4.46 7.60 13.19
C ARG A 89 4.70 7.40 11.70
N GLU A 90 4.08 8.21 10.84
CA GLU A 90 4.33 8.19 9.39
C GLU A 90 5.71 8.77 9.03
N MET A 91 6.17 9.80 9.75
CA MET A 91 7.57 10.25 9.71
C MET A 91 8.56 9.18 10.18
N VAL A 92 8.11 8.19 10.97
CA VAL A 92 8.90 7.06 11.46
C VAL A 92 8.69 5.79 10.61
N ARG A 93 7.83 5.81 9.57
CA ARG A 93 7.83 4.74 8.54
C ARG A 93 9.18 4.81 7.85
N SER A 94 10.00 3.78 8.03
CA SER A 94 11.38 3.75 7.57
C SER A 94 11.47 4.13 6.08
N ASP A 95 12.16 5.23 5.81
CA ASP A 95 12.50 5.68 4.47
C ASP A 95 13.31 4.56 3.78
N LEU A 96 12.77 4.02 2.69
CA LEU A 96 13.38 2.87 1.99
C LEU A 96 14.56 3.27 1.12
N LYS A 97 14.99 4.53 1.17
CA LYS A 97 16.13 5.02 0.38
C LYS A 97 17.49 4.58 0.91
N ASP A 98 17.60 4.35 2.22
CA ASP A 98 18.87 4.12 2.91
C ASP A 98 18.83 2.79 3.66
N GLU A 99 18.59 1.71 2.91
CA GLU A 99 18.53 0.35 3.44
C GLU A 99 19.89 -0.34 3.33
N PRO A 100 20.24 -1.22 4.29
CA PRO A 100 21.53 -1.89 4.31
C PRO A 100 21.63 -2.95 3.19
N PRO A 101 22.84 -3.38 2.79
CA PRO A 101 23.05 -4.26 1.63
C PRO A 101 22.25 -5.56 1.64
N GLU A 102 22.00 -6.14 2.81
CA GLU A 102 21.19 -7.34 3.01
C GLU A 102 19.70 -7.15 2.69
N ARG A 103 19.24 -5.90 2.54
CA ARG A 103 17.86 -5.57 2.14
C ARG A 103 17.74 -5.04 0.72
N LEU A 104 18.85 -4.71 0.08
CA LEU A 104 18.87 -4.24 -1.30
C LEU A 104 18.90 -5.43 -2.25
N VAL A 105 17.90 -5.56 -3.12
CA VAL A 105 17.79 -6.65 -4.10
C VAL A 105 18.53 -6.29 -5.38
N ARG A 106 19.46 -7.14 -5.81
CA ARG A 106 20.18 -7.00 -7.09
C ARG A 106 19.59 -7.84 -8.21
N GLY A 107 18.88 -8.91 -7.88
CA GLY A 107 18.32 -9.82 -8.86
C GLY A 107 17.33 -10.79 -8.23
N ILE A 108 16.40 -11.28 -9.04
CA ILE A 108 15.47 -12.34 -8.65
C ILE A 108 15.49 -13.37 -9.76
N SER A 109 15.88 -14.60 -9.43
CA SER A 109 15.69 -15.73 -10.35
C SER A 109 14.47 -16.54 -9.97
N VAL A 110 13.73 -17.02 -10.98
CA VAL A 110 12.62 -17.95 -10.77
C VAL A 110 12.91 -19.25 -11.51
N CYS A 111 12.69 -20.36 -10.81
CA CYS A 111 12.75 -21.71 -11.36
C CYS A 111 11.72 -22.58 -10.64
N GLY A 112 10.83 -23.23 -11.39
CA GLY A 112 9.66 -23.92 -10.81
C GLY A 112 8.75 -22.94 -10.06
N ASP A 113 8.40 -23.29 -8.83
CA ASP A 113 7.55 -22.54 -7.90
C ASP A 113 8.34 -21.64 -6.93
N THR A 114 9.63 -21.48 -7.16
CA THR A 114 10.55 -20.84 -6.21
C THR A 114 11.18 -19.60 -6.81
N TYR A 115 11.01 -18.47 -6.12
CA TYR A 115 11.79 -17.26 -6.32
C TYR A 115 13.06 -17.30 -5.47
N ARG A 116 14.18 -16.89 -6.04
CA ARG A 116 15.47 -16.74 -5.37
C ARG A 116 15.87 -15.28 -5.45
N VAL A 117 15.71 -14.58 -4.33
CA VAL A 117 16.04 -13.15 -4.22
C VAL A 117 17.51 -13.03 -3.85
N ILE A 118 18.27 -12.34 -4.68
CA ILE A 118 19.71 -12.08 -4.48
C ILE A 118 19.86 -10.67 -3.95
N THR A 119 20.44 -10.54 -2.75
CA THR A 119 20.67 -9.27 -2.07
C THR A 119 22.05 -8.70 -2.37
N ALA A 120 22.29 -7.43 -2.03
CA ALA A 120 23.49 -6.70 -2.43
C ALA A 120 24.75 -7.13 -1.65
N ASP A 121 24.56 -7.76 -0.50
CA ASP A 121 25.59 -8.49 0.24
C ASP A 121 25.97 -9.84 -0.42
N GLY A 122 25.25 -10.26 -1.47
CA GLY A 122 25.50 -11.50 -2.21
C GLY A 122 24.75 -12.72 -1.69
N LEU A 123 23.91 -12.57 -0.64
CA LEU A 123 23.09 -13.67 -0.14
C LEU A 123 21.92 -13.97 -1.09
N THR A 124 21.48 -15.22 -1.09
CA THR A 124 20.33 -15.68 -1.87
C THR A 124 19.27 -16.27 -0.96
N HIS A 125 18.07 -15.72 -1.02
CA HIS A 125 16.93 -16.09 -0.17
C HIS A 125 15.84 -16.77 -1.03
N PRO A 126 15.56 -18.06 -0.81
CA PRO A 126 14.49 -18.76 -1.51
C PRO A 126 13.13 -18.45 -0.88
N PHE A 127 12.14 -18.18 -1.73
CA PHE A 127 10.74 -18.02 -1.35
C PHE A 127 9.86 -18.83 -2.29
N TRP A 128 8.90 -19.54 -1.72
CA TRP A 128 7.81 -20.12 -2.49
C TRP A 128 6.98 -19.01 -3.16
N GLU A 129 6.40 -19.27 -4.33
CA GLU A 129 5.72 -18.28 -5.17
C GLU A 129 4.62 -17.48 -4.45
N ASN A 130 3.88 -18.11 -3.53
CA ASN A 130 2.80 -17.46 -2.79
C ASN A 130 3.30 -16.74 -1.52
N ASN A 131 4.58 -16.89 -1.18
CA ASN A 131 5.21 -16.23 -0.04
C ASN A 131 5.99 -14.97 -0.42
N LEU A 132 6.18 -14.69 -1.72
CA LEU A 132 6.84 -13.48 -2.20
C LEU A 132 5.83 -12.54 -2.89
N GLN A 133 5.68 -11.34 -2.34
CA GLN A 133 4.86 -10.29 -2.95
C GLN A 133 5.75 -9.30 -3.71
N PHE A 134 5.23 -8.78 -4.83
CA PHE A 134 5.85 -7.67 -5.54
C PHE A 134 5.00 -6.42 -5.36
N LYS A 135 5.64 -5.30 -5.00
CA LYS A 135 4.97 -4.02 -4.74
C LYS A 135 5.73 -2.90 -5.44
N THR A 136 5.02 -1.85 -5.79
CA THR A 136 5.60 -0.59 -6.24
C THR A 136 5.30 0.50 -5.22
N ASP A 137 6.31 1.32 -4.90
CA ASP A 137 6.16 2.50 -4.06
C ASP A 137 6.90 3.69 -4.70
N GLU A 138 6.17 4.50 -5.44
CA GLU A 138 6.65 5.73 -6.09
C GLU A 138 6.61 6.95 -5.15
N SER A 139 6.32 6.74 -3.87
CA SER A 139 6.27 7.83 -2.90
C SER A 139 7.67 8.36 -2.58
N PRO A 140 7.77 9.56 -1.98
CA PRO A 140 9.06 10.10 -1.52
C PRO A 140 9.80 9.22 -0.51
N ASN A 141 9.13 8.25 0.12
CA ASN A 141 9.74 7.33 1.10
C ASN A 141 9.97 5.94 0.49
N GLY A 142 9.64 5.76 -0.79
CA GLY A 142 9.89 4.54 -1.53
C GLY A 142 11.37 4.32 -1.82
N PRO A 143 11.75 3.13 -2.30
CA PRO A 143 13.12 2.76 -2.59
C PRO A 143 13.72 3.61 -3.72
N ARG A 144 15.05 3.72 -3.76
CA ARG A 144 15.74 4.42 -4.86
C ARG A 144 15.55 3.65 -6.18
N PRO A 145 15.43 4.36 -7.32
CA PRO A 145 15.44 3.72 -8.63
C PRO A 145 16.65 2.80 -8.83
N GLY A 146 16.39 1.59 -9.32
CA GLY A 146 17.38 0.53 -9.51
C GLY A 146 17.84 -0.15 -8.22
N SER A 147 17.25 0.17 -7.06
CA SER A 147 17.59 -0.44 -5.76
C SER A 147 16.34 -0.95 -5.04
N PRO A 148 15.65 -2.00 -5.56
CA PRO A 148 14.49 -2.57 -4.89
C PRO A 148 14.85 -3.08 -3.49
N VAL A 149 13.90 -3.02 -2.57
CA VAL A 149 14.11 -3.38 -1.15
C VAL A 149 13.26 -4.58 -0.77
N ILE A 150 13.85 -5.57 -0.11
CA ILE A 150 13.12 -6.68 0.50
C ILE A 150 12.68 -6.36 1.93
N GLN A 151 11.42 -6.66 2.24
CA GLN A 151 10.82 -6.49 3.55
C GLN A 151 10.14 -7.79 3.99
N ALA A 152 10.38 -8.23 5.23
CA ALA A 152 9.60 -9.31 5.82
C ALA A 152 8.14 -8.86 6.01
N THR A 153 7.19 -9.70 5.61
CA THR A 153 5.75 -9.42 5.72
C THR A 153 4.99 -10.45 6.56
N GLY A 154 5.64 -11.57 6.92
CA GLY A 154 5.10 -12.58 7.82
C GLY A 154 5.66 -12.45 9.24
N MET A 155 4.89 -12.83 10.26
CA MET A 155 5.34 -12.85 11.67
C MET A 155 6.46 -13.87 11.92
N LEU A 156 6.57 -14.90 11.08
CA LEU A 156 7.59 -15.95 11.17
C LEU A 156 8.74 -15.74 10.17
N GLY A 157 8.75 -14.64 9.42
CA GLY A 157 9.78 -14.35 8.40
C GLY A 157 9.71 -15.22 7.14
N ASP A 158 8.68 -16.05 7.00
CA ASP A 158 8.45 -16.95 5.85
C ASP A 158 7.92 -16.23 4.60
N ARG A 159 7.35 -15.03 4.80
CA ARG A 159 6.82 -14.17 3.74
C ARG A 159 7.60 -12.89 3.62
N ALA A 160 7.80 -12.46 2.38
CA ALA A 160 8.47 -11.21 2.07
C ALA A 160 7.73 -10.43 0.98
N ALA A 161 8.02 -9.13 0.91
CA ALA A 161 7.67 -8.29 -0.22
C ALA A 161 8.95 -7.66 -0.76
N VAL A 162 9.13 -7.68 -2.08
CA VAL A 162 10.11 -6.83 -2.76
C VAL A 162 9.38 -5.58 -3.24
N VAL A 163 9.83 -4.43 -2.77
CA VAL A 163 9.31 -3.12 -3.11
C VAL A 163 10.21 -2.51 -4.18
N PHE A 164 9.64 -2.22 -5.33
CA PHE A 164 10.29 -1.56 -6.45
C PHE A 164 9.93 -0.08 -6.45
N SER A 165 10.83 0.75 -7.00
CA SER A 165 10.54 2.17 -7.12
C SER A 165 9.55 2.43 -8.25
N ARG A 166 9.54 1.56 -9.27
CA ARG A 166 8.70 1.65 -10.47
C ARG A 166 8.39 0.28 -11.06
N SER A 167 7.33 0.20 -11.85
CA SER A 167 6.90 -1.07 -12.45
C SER A 167 7.83 -1.59 -13.55
N GLU A 168 8.57 -0.72 -14.23
CA GLU A 168 9.50 -1.12 -15.31
C GLU A 168 10.67 -1.94 -14.77
N GLU A 169 11.02 -1.77 -13.50
CA GLU A 169 12.11 -2.50 -12.84
C GLU A 169 11.80 -4.00 -12.72
N LEU A 170 10.52 -4.39 -12.60
CA LEU A 170 10.08 -5.77 -12.37
C LEU A 170 10.67 -6.72 -13.43
N THR A 171 10.58 -6.35 -14.70
CA THR A 171 11.04 -7.21 -15.81
C THR A 171 12.58 -7.22 -15.96
N SER A 172 13.24 -6.16 -15.50
CA SER A 172 14.69 -6.06 -15.51
C SER A 172 15.33 -6.93 -14.41
N VAL A 173 14.70 -6.96 -13.23
CA VAL A 173 15.22 -7.64 -12.04
C VAL A 173 14.82 -9.10 -11.98
N ILE A 174 13.61 -9.46 -12.42
CA ILE A 174 13.10 -10.83 -12.38
C ILE A 174 13.47 -11.57 -13.67
N LYS A 175 14.29 -12.63 -13.55
CA LYS A 175 14.73 -13.47 -14.67
C LYS A 175 14.32 -14.92 -14.47
N ARG A 176 13.80 -15.54 -15.53
CA ARG A 176 13.69 -17.00 -15.57
C ARG A 176 15.08 -17.56 -15.80
N ASN A 177 15.64 -18.21 -14.79
CA ASN A 177 16.92 -18.88 -14.88
C ASN A 177 16.90 -20.10 -13.98
N CYS A 178 16.75 -21.27 -14.60
CA CYS A 178 17.04 -22.53 -13.96
C CYS A 178 18.50 -22.83 -14.28
N LEU A 179 19.34 -22.90 -13.24
CA LEU A 179 20.66 -23.51 -13.42
C LEU A 179 20.40 -24.91 -13.99
N THR A 180 20.81 -25.13 -15.24
CA THR A 180 21.01 -26.49 -15.75
C THR A 180 22.00 -27.13 -14.80
N GLN A 181 21.52 -28.03 -13.94
CA GLN A 181 22.44 -28.85 -13.16
C GLN A 181 23.34 -29.55 -14.18
N GLY A 182 24.65 -29.32 -14.04
CA GLY A 182 25.63 -29.85 -14.97
C GLY A 182 25.50 -31.37 -15.03
N GLU A 183 25.23 -31.89 -16.22
CA GLU A 183 25.70 -33.21 -16.62
C GLU A 183 27.23 -33.14 -16.67
N THR A 184 27.88 -33.30 -15.52
CA THR A 184 29.27 -33.76 -15.48
C THR A 184 29.27 -35.21 -15.92
N GLY A 185 29.81 -35.46 -17.11
CA GLY A 185 29.90 -36.79 -17.69
C GLY A 185 30.64 -37.79 -16.81
N LYS A 186 30.11 -39.02 -16.80
CA LYS A 186 30.88 -40.23 -17.07
C LYS A 186 29.93 -41.32 -17.57
#